data_AF-A0ABD0N694-F1
#
_entry.id   AF-A0ABD0N694-F1
#
_cell.length_a   1.000
_cell.length_b   1.000
_cell.length_c   1.000
_cell.angle_alpha   90.00
_cell.angle_beta   90.00
_cell.angle_gamma   90.00
#
_symmetry.space_group_name_H-M   'P 1'
#
loop_
_entity.id
_entity.type
_entity.pdbx_description
1 polymer ?
#
loop_
_entity_poly.entity_id
_entity_poly.type
_entity_poly.pdbx_seq_one_letter_code
_entity_poly.pdbx_strand_id
1 'polypeptide(L)' 'YFPFGIVFLVAGKILEMSDPSAMGKKLGFYAITVVMGLILHGLFILPSMYFFITKKSPIVYIRGILQALLISLAT' A
#
# COMPACT_ATOMS: atom_id res chain seq x y z
N TYR A 1 -4.74 20.25 -17.02
CA TYR A 1 -3.47 19.79 -17.63
C TYR A 1 -3.14 18.34 -17.24
N PHE A 2 -3.09 18.01 -15.95
CA PHE A 2 -2.77 16.67 -15.43
C PHE A 2 -3.67 15.50 -15.94
N PRO A 3 -5.02 15.60 -15.97
CA PRO A 3 -5.85 14.45 -16.37
C PRO A 3 -5.68 14.11 -17.86
N PHE A 4 -5.61 15.12 -18.73
CA PHE A 4 -5.41 14.88 -20.17
C PHE A 4 -4.01 14.32 -20.46
N GLY A 5 -2.95 14.87 -19.84
CA GLY A 5 -1.59 14.38 -20.04
C GLY A 5 -1.41 12.90 -19.65
N ILE A 6 -1.95 12.48 -18.51
CA ILE A 6 -1.87 11.08 -18.06
C ILE A 6 -2.58 10.15 -19.04
N VAL A 7 -3.76 10.53 -19.55
CA VAL A 7 -4.50 9.69 -20.52
C VAL A 7 -3.67 9.46 -21.78
N PHE A 8 -3.06 10.49 -22.36
CA PHE A 8 -2.20 10.34 -23.53
C PHE A 8 -0.92 9.52 -23.23
N LEU A 9 -0.32 9.69 -22.05
CA LEU A 9 0.85 8.90 -21.64
C LEU A 9 0.51 7.41 -21.46
N VAL A 10 -0.61 7.10 -20.82
CA VAL A 10 -1.08 5.72 -20.64
C VAL A 10 -1.44 5.10 -22.00
N ALA A 11 -2.17 5.84 -22.85
CA ALA A 11 -2.51 5.37 -24.19
C ALA A 11 -1.27 5.11 -25.05
N GLY A 12 -0.29 6.03 -25.05
CA GLY A 12 1.00 5.84 -25.71
C GLY A 12 1.75 4.63 -25.19
N LYS A 13 1.80 4.45 -23.85
CA LYS A 13 2.44 3.28 -23.25
C LYS A 13 1.77 1.96 -23.66
N ILE A 14 0.44 1.96 -23.79
CA ILE A 14 -0.33 0.79 -24.24
C ILE A 14 -0.05 0.47 -25.72
N LEU A 15 0.11 1.47 -26.57
CA LEU A 15 0.46 1.27 -27.98
C LEU A 15 1.90 0.77 -28.17
N GLU A 16 2.81 1.16 -27.28
CA GLU A 16 4.22 0.69 -27.30
C GLU A 16 4.40 -0.73 -26.75
N MET A 17 3.44 -1.25 -25.98
CA MET A 17 3.59 -2.57 -25.35
C MET A 17 3.09 -3.68 -26.28
N SER A 18 3.97 -4.66 -26.50
CA SER A 18 3.68 -5.84 -27.32
C SER A 18 2.71 -6.82 -26.67
N ASP A 19 2.63 -6.85 -25.34
CA ASP A 19 1.70 -7.69 -24.58
C ASP A 19 1.16 -6.95 -23.33
N PRO A 20 -0.07 -6.40 -23.41
CA PRO A 20 -0.74 -5.76 -22.27
C PRO A 20 -1.02 -6.72 -21.10
N SER A 21 -1.19 -8.01 -21.37
CA SER A 21 -1.47 -9.03 -20.35
C SER A 21 -0.26 -9.24 -19.43
N ALA A 22 0.94 -9.36 -20.02
CA ALA A 22 2.18 -9.43 -19.26
C ALA A 22 2.42 -8.18 -18.39
N MET A 23 2.03 -7.00 -18.88
CA MET A 23 2.12 -5.75 -18.11
C MET A 23 1.13 -5.74 -16.94
N GLY A 24 -0.13 -6.14 -17.17
CA GLY A 24 -1.13 -6.27 -16.11
C GLY A 24 -0.69 -7.22 -14.99
N LYS A 25 -0.05 -8.34 -15.35
CA LYS A 25 0.53 -9.29 -14.38
C LYS A 25 1.63 -8.64 -13.52
N LYS A 26 2.54 -7.87 -14.13
CA LYS A 26 3.58 -7.13 -13.38
C LYS A 26 2.99 -6.11 -12.43
N LEU A 27 1.96 -5.39 -12.85
CA LEU A 27 1.25 -4.42 -11.99
C LEU A 27 0.53 -5.12 -10.83
N GLY A 28 -0.06 -6.29 -11.07
CA GLY A 28 -0.64 -7.13 -10.03
C GLY A 28 0.39 -7.55 -8.98
N PHE A 29 1.56 -8.03 -9.40
CA PHE A 29 2.66 -8.35 -8.47
C PHE A 29 3.13 -7.12 -7.70
N TYR A 30 3.25 -5.96 -8.35
CA TYR A 30 3.57 -4.71 -7.67
C TYR A 30 2.56 -4.42 -6.54
N ALA A 31 1.26 -4.45 -6.83
CA ALA A 31 0.22 -4.21 -5.83
C ALA A 31 0.31 -5.20 -4.65
N ILE A 32 0.53 -6.49 -4.93
CA ILE A 32 0.71 -7.52 -3.89
C ILE A 32 1.94 -7.21 -3.02
N THR A 33 3.08 -6.87 -3.63
CA THR A 33 4.31 -6.56 -2.89
C THR A 33 4.15 -5.35 -1.99
N VAL A 34 3.42 -4.31 -2.46
CA VAL A 34 3.13 -3.11 -1.67
C VAL A 34 2.25 -3.47 -0.47
N VAL A 35 1.14 -4.20 -0.69
CA VAL A 35 0.24 -4.60 0.40
C VAL A 35 0.98 -5.48 1.43
N MET A 36 1.79 -6.43 0.98
CA MET A 36 2.61 -7.25 1.86
C MET A 36 3.60 -6.40 2.67
N GLY A 37 4.26 -5.43 2.04
CA GLY A 37 5.17 -4.50 2.71
C GLY A 37 4.46 -3.69 3.79
N LEU A 38 3.25 -3.18 3.50
CA LEU A 38 2.44 -2.43 4.47
C LEU A 38 1.97 -3.28 5.64
N ILE A 39 1.57 -4.53 5.39
CA ILE A 39 1.18 -5.49 6.45
C ILE A 39 2.39 -5.79 7.35
N LEU A 40 3.54 -6.12 6.75
CA LEU A 40 4.77 -6.41 7.51
C LEU A 40 5.21 -5.20 8.34
N HIS A 41 5.20 -4.02 7.75
CA HIS A 41 5.63 -2.82 8.44
C HIS A 41 4.64 -2.40 9.53
N GLY A 42 3.35 -2.32 9.20
CA GLY A 42 2.30 -1.84 10.10
C GLY A 42 1.98 -2.79 11.24
N LEU A 43 2.02 -4.11 11.01
CA LEU A 43 1.64 -5.09 12.03
C LEU A 43 2.81 -5.74 12.76
N PHE A 44 4.02 -5.74 12.20
CA PHE A 44 5.18 -6.36 12.84
C PHE A 44 6.25 -5.34 13.21
N ILE A 45 6.75 -4.55 12.25
CA ILE A 45 7.88 -3.62 12.52
C ILE A 45 7.49 -2.54 13.54
N LEU A 46 6.39 -1.81 13.31
CA LEU A 46 5.97 -0.74 14.22
C LEU A 46 5.58 -1.27 15.61
N PRO A 47 4.79 -2.37 15.75
CA PRO A 47 4.46 -2.91 17.07
C PRO A 47 5.67 -3.46 17.83
N SER A 48 6.61 -4.12 17.13
CA SER A 48 7.86 -4.55 17.73
C SER A 48 8.69 -3.36 18.22
N MET A 49 8.87 -2.33 17.39
CA MET A 49 9.60 -1.12 17.77
C MET A 49 8.95 -0.42 18.98
N TYR A 50 7.62 -0.30 18.99
CA TYR A 50 6.87 0.23 20.14
C TYR A 50 7.12 -0.59 21.40
N PHE A 51 7.04 -1.92 21.32
CA PHE A 51 7.29 -2.79 22.47
C PHE A 51 8.72 -2.67 23.00
N PHE A 52 9.72 -2.63 22.11
CA PHE A 52 11.13 -2.52 22.53
C PHE A 52 11.43 -1.21 23.26
N ILE A 53 10.87 -0.09 22.78
CA ILE A 53 11.09 1.24 23.36
C ILE A 53 10.24 1.45 24.61
N THR A 54 8.93 1.20 24.53
CA THR A 54 7.98 1.55 25.60
C THR A 54 7.84 0.47 26.67
N LYS A 55 8.29 -0.76 26.39
CA LYS A 55 8.10 -1.95 27.23
C LYS A 55 6.64 -2.25 27.59
N LYS A 56 5.69 -1.71 26.81
CA LYS A 56 4.23 -1.91 26.96
C LYS A 56 3.69 -2.70 25.78
N SER A 57 2.59 -3.44 26.01
CA SER A 57 1.94 -4.22 24.96
C SER A 57 1.40 -3.29 23.85
N PRO A 58 1.87 -3.42 22.59
CA PRO A 58 1.39 -2.61 21.46
C PRO A 58 -0.07 -2.91 21.11
N ILE A 59 -0.58 -4.08 21.46
CA ILE A 59 -1.95 -4.52 21.13
C ILE A 59 -2.99 -3.60 21.82
N VAL A 60 -2.71 -3.19 23.07
CA VAL A 60 -3.60 -2.29 23.81
C VAL A 60 -3.65 -0.91 23.15
N TYR A 61 -2.51 -0.44 22.64
CA TYR A 61 -2.42 0.83 21.92
C TYR A 61 -3.19 0.79 20.59
N ILE A 62 -2.99 -0.26 19.78
CA ILE A 62 -3.69 -0.43 18.48
C ILE A 62 -5.21 -0.47 18.67
N ARG A 63 -5.71 -1.13 19.73
CA ARG A 63 -7.14 -1.14 20.05
C ARG A 63 -7.69 0.27 20.34
N GLY A 64 -6.91 1.11 21.02
CA GLY A 64 -7.29 2.49 21.32
C GLY A 64 -7.43 3.38 20.08
N ILE A 65 -6.72 3.07 18.99
CA ILE A 65 -6.75 3.85 17.74
C ILE A 65 -7.52 3.15 16.60
N LEU A 66 -8.19 2.03 16.87
CA LEU A 66 -8.87 1.23 15.84
C LEU A 66 -9.89 2.05 15.04
N GLN A 67 -10.62 2.95 15.69
CA GLN A 67 -11.55 3.86 15.02
C GLN A 67 -10.85 4.76 14.00
N ALA A 68 -9.69 5.34 14.35
CA ALA A 68 -8.92 6.18 13.43
C ALA A 68 -8.39 5.38 12.24
N LEU A 69 -7.94 4.13 12.46
CA LEU A 69 -7.51 3.23 11.39
C LEU A 69 -8.65 2.94 10.40
N LEU A 70 -9.86 2.67 10.89
CA LEU A 70 -11.03 2.43 10.05
C LEU A 70 -11.41 3.67 9.23
N ILE A 71 -11.36 4.87 9.82
CA ILE A 71 -11.64 6.12 9.10
C ILE A 71 -10.59 6.36 8.01
N SER A 72 -9.30 6.17 8.33
CA SER A 72 -8.21 6.35 7.35
C SER A 72 -8.22 5.34 6.20
N LEU A 73 -8.93 4.21 6.35
CA LEU A 73 -9.16 3.26 5.27
C LEU A 73 -10.35 3.69 4.39
N ALA A 74 -11.35 4.32 4.99
CA ALA A 74 -12.58 4.72 4.31
C ALA A 74 -12.44 6.01 3.48
N THR A 75 -11.51 6.90 3.85
CA THR A 75 -11.25 8.19 3.20
C THR A 75 -9.88 8.21 2.55
#